data_AF-A0A8X7XG69-F1
#
_entry.id   AF-A0A8X7XG69-F1
#
_cell.length_a   1.000
_cell.length_b   1.000
_cell.length_c   1.000
_cell.angle_alpha   90.00
_cell.angle_beta   90.00
_cell.angle_gamma   90.00
#
_symmetry.space_group_name_H-M   'P 1'
#
loop_
_entity.id
_entity.type
_entity.pdbx_description
1 polymer ?
#
loop_
_entity_poly.entity_id
_entity_poly.type
_entity_poly.pdbx_seq_one_letter_code
_entity_poly.pdbx_strand_id
1 'polypeptide(L)'
;MIGLKAKLYHKQRHAEKIQMKKTIKMHEQRNTKKKDDEKTPEGAVPAYLLDREGQSRAKVLSNMIKQKRKEKAGKWEVPLPKVRAQGETEVLKVIRTGKRQKKAWKRMVTKVCFVGDGFTRKPPKYERFIRPMGLRFKKAHVTHPELKATFCLPILGVKKNPSSPLYTSLGVITKGTVIEVNVSELGLVTQGGKVIWVSWIMIHLIPDSHFTWCGIICKVNRLMNYILIKIKSGKTRNPSAD
;
A
#
# COMPACT_ATOMS: atom_id res chain seq x y z
N MET A 1 11.27 -14.25 -39.89
CA MET A 1 10.52 -14.89 -38.76
C MET A 1 9.16 -14.23 -38.66
N ILE A 2 8.09 -14.98 -38.34
CA ILE A 2 6.72 -14.45 -38.22
C ILE A 2 6.18 -14.81 -36.82
N GLY A 3 5.30 -13.97 -36.27
CA GLY A 3 4.61 -14.20 -34.99
C GLY A 3 5.50 -14.02 -33.75
N LEU A 4 5.30 -14.87 -32.74
CA LEU A 4 6.00 -14.82 -31.44
C LEU A 4 7.53 -14.89 -31.59
N LYS A 5 8.00 -15.69 -32.56
CA LYS A 5 9.42 -15.84 -32.88
C LYS A 5 10.06 -14.53 -33.36
N ALA A 6 9.32 -13.73 -34.15
CA ALA A 6 9.76 -12.39 -34.55
C ALA A 6 9.81 -11.42 -33.37
N LYS A 7 8.79 -11.44 -32.51
CA LYS A 7 8.74 -10.58 -31.29
C LYS A 7 9.90 -10.86 -30.34
N LEU A 8 10.24 -12.14 -30.13
CA LEU A 8 11.38 -12.54 -29.30
C LEU A 8 12.71 -12.10 -29.94
N TYR A 9 12.86 -12.30 -31.25
CA TYR A 9 14.06 -11.88 -31.99
C TYR A 9 14.27 -10.36 -31.93
N HIS A 10 13.23 -9.55 -32.15
CA HIS A 10 13.33 -8.10 -32.02
C HIS A 10 13.62 -7.65 -30.58
N LYS A 11 13.07 -8.33 -29.57
CA LYS A 11 13.38 -8.06 -28.15
C LYS A 11 14.85 -8.32 -27.83
N GLN A 12 15.42 -9.42 -28.33
CA GLN A 12 16.84 -9.75 -28.19
C GLN A 12 17.72 -8.69 -28.87
N ARG A 13 17.45 -8.37 -30.15
CA ARG A 13 18.19 -7.34 -30.89
C ARG A 13 18.12 -5.96 -30.24
N HIS A 14 16.98 -5.60 -29.64
CA HIS A 14 16.83 -4.35 -28.90
C HIS A 14 17.70 -4.33 -27.63
N ALA A 15 17.72 -5.43 -26.87
CA ALA A 15 18.58 -5.56 -25.68
C ALA A 15 20.07 -5.50 -26.06
N GLU A 16 20.48 -6.22 -27.11
CA GLU A 16 21.85 -6.18 -27.66
C GLU A 16 22.26 -4.77 -28.08
N LYS A 17 21.38 -4.05 -28.79
CA LYS A 17 21.64 -2.67 -29.23
C LYS A 17 21.80 -1.72 -28.04
N ILE A 18 21.01 -1.88 -26.98
CA ILE A 18 21.15 -1.08 -25.76
C ILE A 18 22.46 -1.41 -25.05
N GLN A 19 22.81 -2.69 -24.92
CA GLN A 19 24.04 -3.12 -24.28
C GLN A 19 25.26 -2.56 -25.01
N MET A 20 25.31 -2.70 -26.34
CA MET A 20 26.38 -2.14 -27.17
C MET A 20 26.48 -0.61 -27.03
N LYS A 21 25.35 0.10 -27.07
CA LYS A 21 25.32 1.56 -26.84
C LYS A 21 25.85 1.95 -25.45
N LYS A 22 25.49 1.21 -24.40
CA LYS A 22 26.01 1.45 -23.04
C LYS A 22 27.52 1.18 -22.96
N THR A 23 28.01 0.11 -23.60
CA THR A 23 29.44 -0.23 -23.62
C THR A 23 30.25 0.82 -24.37
N ILE A 24 29.79 1.27 -25.55
CA ILE A 24 30.44 2.32 -26.33
C ILE A 24 30.47 3.62 -25.52
N LYS A 25 29.32 4.03 -24.94
CA LYS A 25 29.25 5.23 -24.10
C LYS A 25 30.18 5.17 -22.89
N MET A 26 30.27 4.02 -22.21
CA MET A 26 31.21 3.84 -21.09
C MET A 26 32.68 3.90 -21.56
N HIS A 27 32.99 3.37 -22.74
CA HIS A 27 34.35 3.41 -23.29
C HIS A 27 34.73 4.82 -23.74
N GLU A 28 33.83 5.54 -24.42
CA GLU A 28 33.99 6.95 -24.77
C GLU A 28 34.19 7.81 -23.52
N GLN A 29 33.35 7.65 -22.50
CA GLN A 29 33.46 8.37 -21.21
C GLN A 29 34.75 8.05 -20.46
N ARG A 30 35.27 6.81 -20.57
CA ARG A 30 36.57 6.43 -19.99
C ARG A 30 37.74 7.06 -20.74
N ASN A 31 37.68 7.10 -22.07
CA ASN A 31 38.74 7.63 -22.93
C ASN A 31 38.78 9.16 -22.88
N THR A 32 37.61 9.81 -22.82
CA THR A 32 37.51 11.22 -22.46
C THR A 32 37.64 11.34 -20.95
N LYS A 33 38.87 11.32 -20.44
CA LYS A 33 39.13 11.92 -19.12
C LYS A 33 38.80 13.40 -19.24
N LYS A 34 37.52 13.76 -19.06
CA LYS A 34 37.23 15.10 -18.58
C LYS A 34 37.95 15.16 -17.25
N LYS A 35 39.04 15.93 -17.18
CA LYS A 35 39.40 16.53 -15.90
C LYS A 35 38.10 17.15 -15.44
N ASP A 36 37.57 16.66 -14.33
CA ASP A 36 36.57 17.42 -13.62
C ASP A 36 37.29 18.72 -13.26
N ASP A 37 37.15 19.74 -14.11
CA ASP A 37 37.22 21.13 -13.66
C ASP A 37 35.96 21.37 -12.83
N GLU A 38 35.79 20.56 -11.77
CA GLU A 38 34.99 20.93 -10.62
C GLU A 38 35.77 22.08 -9.99
N LYS A 39 35.47 23.30 -10.43
CA LYS A 39 35.15 24.30 -9.42
C LYS A 39 34.11 23.64 -8.53
N THR A 40 34.57 23.14 -7.39
CA THR A 40 33.75 22.69 -6.27
C THR A 40 32.58 23.66 -6.21
N PRO A 41 31.33 23.24 -6.50
CA PRO A 41 30.22 24.16 -6.44
C PRO A 41 30.22 24.76 -5.02
N GLU A 42 30.30 26.08 -4.92
CA GLU A 42 30.30 26.84 -3.66
C GLU A 42 28.99 26.55 -2.90
N GLY A 43 29.02 25.46 -2.14
CA GLY A 43 27.82 24.82 -1.63
C GLY A 43 28.04 23.35 -1.26
N ALA A 44 29.25 23.00 -0.76
CA ALA A 44 29.53 21.68 -0.23
C ALA A 44 28.65 21.41 1.00
N VAL A 45 27.52 20.77 0.73
CA VAL A 45 26.59 20.31 1.75
C VAL A 45 27.14 19.00 2.31
N PRO A 46 27.20 18.83 3.64
CA PRO A 46 27.68 17.59 4.25
C PRO A 46 26.96 16.35 3.72
N ALA A 47 27.64 15.20 3.65
CA ALA A 47 27.12 13.98 3.01
C ALA A 47 25.71 13.56 3.52
N TYR A 48 25.38 13.84 4.78
CA TYR A 48 24.09 13.57 5.42
C TYR A 48 22.93 14.50 4.98
N LEU A 49 23.22 15.54 4.20
CA LEU A 49 22.27 16.54 3.68
C LEU A 49 22.17 16.51 2.15
N LEU A 50 23.03 15.74 1.45
CA LEU A 50 22.98 15.58 -0.02
C LEU A 50 21.65 14.98 -0.49
N ASP A 51 21.09 14.02 0.25
CA ASP A 51 19.81 13.38 -0.07
C ASP A 51 18.58 14.19 0.38
N ARG A 52 18.77 15.40 0.93
CA ARG A 52 17.71 16.26 1.51
C ARG A 52 17.63 17.64 0.84
N GLU A 53 17.94 17.71 -0.46
CA GLU A 53 18.06 18.96 -1.25
C GLU A 53 17.13 20.09 -0.79
N GLY A 54 17.77 21.17 -0.34
CA GLY A 54 17.15 22.31 0.32
C GLY A 54 16.34 23.18 -0.63
N GLN A 55 15.04 23.33 -0.31
CA GLN A 55 14.22 24.40 -0.87
C GLN A 55 14.72 25.77 -0.38
N SER A 56 14.83 26.73 -1.31
CA SER A 56 15.24 28.12 -1.07
C SER A 56 14.51 28.76 0.14
N ARG A 57 15.26 29.16 1.17
CA ARG A 57 14.76 29.64 2.49
C ARG A 57 13.69 30.75 2.42
N ALA A 58 13.75 31.64 1.44
CA ALA A 58 12.85 32.81 1.37
C ALA A 58 11.42 32.47 0.87
N LYS A 59 11.28 31.57 -0.11
CA LYS A 59 9.95 31.05 -0.55
C LYS A 59 9.34 30.05 0.43
N VAL A 60 10.18 29.40 1.26
CA VAL A 60 9.75 28.39 2.24
C VAL A 60 9.00 29.01 3.41
N LEU A 61 9.33 30.23 3.88
CA LEU A 61 8.62 30.85 5.02
C LEU A 61 7.17 31.25 4.70
N SER A 62 6.93 31.86 3.53
CA SER A 62 5.58 32.26 3.12
C SER A 62 4.74 31.06 2.68
N ASN A 63 5.36 30.06 2.04
CA ASN A 63 4.72 28.78 1.78
C ASN A 63 4.49 27.96 3.05
N MET A 64 5.33 28.06 4.09
CA MET A 64 5.15 27.38 5.38
C MET A 64 3.97 27.93 6.17
N ILE A 65 3.65 29.22 6.09
CA ILE A 65 2.47 29.78 6.75
C ILE A 65 1.19 29.33 6.01
N LYS A 66 1.20 29.36 4.67
CA LYS A 66 0.10 28.85 3.83
C LYS A 66 -0.05 27.33 3.95
N GLN A 67 1.06 26.58 4.04
CA GLN A 67 1.10 25.16 4.36
C GLN A 67 0.59 24.96 5.77
N LYS A 68 1.07 25.59 6.84
CA LYS A 68 0.54 25.43 8.21
C LYS A 68 -0.98 25.65 8.30
N ARG A 69 -1.54 26.60 7.54
CA ARG A 69 -3.00 26.80 7.42
C ARG A 69 -3.71 25.67 6.65
N LYS A 70 -3.17 25.22 5.51
CA LYS A 70 -3.70 24.08 4.73
C LYS A 70 -3.49 22.71 5.42
N GLU A 71 -2.39 22.56 6.14
CA GLU A 71 -1.94 21.39 6.90
C GLU A 71 -2.86 21.11 8.08
N LYS A 72 -3.50 22.13 8.68
CA LYS A 72 -4.47 21.94 9.75
C LYS A 72 -5.72 21.19 9.28
N ALA A 73 -6.04 21.23 7.98
CA ALA A 73 -7.23 20.61 7.40
C ALA A 73 -6.95 19.35 6.58
N GLY A 74 -5.80 19.28 5.88
CA GLY A 74 -5.52 18.25 4.86
C GLY A 74 -4.34 17.30 5.16
N LYS A 75 -3.72 17.34 6.34
CA LYS A 75 -2.43 16.64 6.55
C LYS A 75 -2.46 15.13 6.47
N TRP A 76 -3.61 14.50 6.64
CA TRP A 76 -3.67 13.07 6.97
C TRP A 76 -4.43 12.29 5.91
N GLU A 77 -3.96 12.41 4.67
CA GLU A 77 -4.46 11.60 3.56
C GLU A 77 -3.73 10.26 3.51
N VAL A 78 -4.54 9.21 3.43
CA VAL A 78 -4.04 7.86 3.20
C VAL A 78 -3.56 7.79 1.74
N PRO A 79 -2.46 7.07 1.39
CA PRO A 79 -1.91 7.07 0.04
C PRO A 79 -2.90 6.70 -1.09
N LEU A 80 -4.03 6.06 -0.78
CA LEU A 80 -5.14 5.82 -1.70
C LEU A 80 -6.43 6.34 -1.04
N PRO A 81 -6.85 7.59 -1.32
CA PRO A 81 -8.04 8.17 -0.69
C PRO A 81 -9.34 7.62 -1.28
N LYS A 82 -9.37 7.37 -2.60
CA LYS A 82 -10.53 6.82 -3.32
C LYS A 82 -10.15 5.51 -3.97
N VAL A 83 -10.90 4.47 -3.66
CA VAL A 83 -10.75 3.14 -4.27
C VAL A 83 -11.99 2.85 -5.11
N ARG A 84 -11.79 2.06 -6.18
CA ARG A 84 -12.90 1.52 -6.97
C ARG A 84 -13.87 0.77 -6.04
N ALA A 85 -15.13 1.14 -6.10
CA ALA A 85 -16.19 0.41 -5.41
C ALA A 85 -16.27 -1.01 -5.98
N GLN A 86 -16.32 -2.01 -5.11
CA GLN A 86 -16.52 -3.40 -5.50
C GLN A 86 -18.00 -3.74 -5.42
N GLY A 87 -18.52 -4.41 -6.45
CA GLY A 87 -19.89 -4.91 -6.44
C GLY A 87 -20.03 -6.07 -5.45
N GLU A 88 -21.18 -6.19 -4.79
CA GLU A 88 -21.41 -7.28 -3.84
C GLU A 88 -21.27 -8.66 -4.49
N THR A 89 -21.65 -8.79 -5.76
CA THR A 89 -21.54 -10.02 -6.55
C THR A 89 -20.09 -10.43 -6.80
N GLU A 90 -19.15 -9.48 -6.87
CA GLU A 90 -17.72 -9.75 -7.06
C GLU A 90 -17.08 -10.33 -5.79
N VAL A 91 -17.56 -9.90 -4.62
CA VAL A 91 -17.00 -10.27 -3.31
C VAL A 91 -17.70 -11.47 -2.70
N LEU A 92 -19.01 -11.60 -2.91
CA LEU A 92 -19.87 -12.60 -2.31
C LEU A 92 -20.54 -13.45 -3.38
N LYS A 93 -19.94 -14.61 -3.65
CA LYS A 93 -20.53 -15.62 -4.53
C LYS A 93 -21.71 -16.30 -3.86
N VAL A 94 -22.81 -16.42 -4.59
CA VAL A 94 -24.00 -17.15 -4.12
C VAL A 94 -23.74 -18.65 -4.11
N ILE A 95 -24.00 -19.32 -2.98
CA ILE A 95 -24.02 -20.78 -2.89
C ILE A 95 -25.47 -21.25 -2.83
N ARG A 96 -25.83 -22.16 -3.74
CA ARG A 96 -27.08 -22.91 -3.70
C ARG A 96 -26.93 -24.15 -2.82
N THR A 97 -28.01 -24.56 -2.16
CA THR A 97 -28.03 -25.69 -1.22
C THR A 97 -29.26 -26.59 -1.41
N GLY A 98 -29.13 -27.84 -0.99
CA GLY A 98 -30.16 -28.90 -1.09
C GLY A 98 -30.06 -29.71 -2.39
N LYS A 99 -30.69 -30.90 -2.42
CA LYS A 99 -30.63 -31.83 -3.57
C LYS A 99 -31.03 -31.16 -4.90
N ARG A 100 -32.08 -30.32 -4.87
CA ARG A 100 -32.57 -29.57 -6.05
C ARG A 100 -31.98 -28.15 -6.18
N GLN A 101 -31.03 -27.77 -5.32
CA GLN A 101 -30.31 -26.48 -5.39
C GLN A 101 -31.19 -25.21 -5.41
N LYS A 102 -32.42 -25.27 -4.86
CA LYS A 102 -33.34 -24.12 -4.86
C LYS A 102 -33.01 -23.05 -3.80
N LYS A 103 -32.26 -23.39 -2.75
CA LYS A 103 -32.02 -22.50 -1.60
C LYS A 103 -30.70 -21.74 -1.76
N ALA A 104 -30.73 -20.40 -1.87
CA ALA A 104 -29.57 -19.56 -2.20
C ALA A 104 -29.16 -18.57 -1.08
N TRP A 105 -29.39 -18.93 0.19
CA TRP A 105 -29.19 -18.04 1.34
C TRP A 105 -27.72 -17.89 1.77
N LYS A 106 -26.86 -18.85 1.38
CA LYS A 106 -25.42 -18.85 1.70
C LYS A 106 -24.63 -18.00 0.72
N ARG A 107 -23.58 -17.34 1.22
CA ARG A 107 -22.65 -16.51 0.46
C ARG A 107 -21.21 -16.95 0.76
N MET A 108 -20.42 -17.20 -0.27
CA MET A 108 -18.98 -17.48 -0.17
C MET A 108 -18.21 -16.20 -0.44
N VAL A 109 -17.26 -15.88 0.43
CA VAL A 109 -16.28 -14.82 0.18
C VAL A 109 -15.29 -15.33 -0.88
N THR A 110 -15.19 -14.62 -2.00
CA THR A 110 -14.26 -14.92 -3.11
C THR A 110 -12.92 -14.22 -2.97
N LYS A 111 -12.90 -13.10 -2.24
CA LYS A 111 -11.72 -12.31 -1.96
C LYS A 111 -10.97 -12.89 -0.77
N VAL A 112 -9.70 -12.54 -0.66
CA VAL A 112 -8.90 -12.88 0.51
C VAL A 112 -9.46 -12.23 1.78
N CYS A 113 -9.40 -12.97 2.88
CA CYS A 113 -9.87 -12.54 4.17
C CYS A 113 -8.83 -12.79 5.27
N PHE A 114 -8.86 -11.96 6.31
CA PHE A 114 -8.20 -12.21 7.57
C PHE A 114 -9.20 -12.81 8.55
N VAL A 115 -8.73 -13.78 9.31
CA VAL A 115 -9.49 -14.44 10.36
C VAL A 115 -8.55 -14.57 11.54
N GLY A 116 -8.97 -14.07 12.71
CA GLY A 116 -8.16 -14.12 13.93
C GLY A 116 -7.90 -15.56 14.40
N ASP A 117 -6.88 -15.74 15.24
CA ASP A 117 -6.40 -17.07 15.64
C ASP A 117 -7.41 -17.88 16.47
N GLY A 118 -8.33 -17.22 17.18
CA GLY A 118 -9.42 -17.86 17.93
C GLY A 118 -10.67 -18.22 17.10
N PHE A 119 -10.57 -18.29 15.77
CA PHE A 119 -11.76 -18.53 14.94
C PHE A 119 -12.14 -20.00 14.84
N THR A 120 -13.26 -20.33 15.47
CA THR A 120 -13.98 -21.60 15.28
C THR A 120 -15.09 -21.44 14.24
N ARG A 121 -15.21 -22.39 13.31
CA ARG A 121 -16.31 -22.39 12.34
C ARG A 121 -17.64 -22.63 13.05
N LYS A 122 -18.66 -21.87 12.67
CA LYS A 122 -20.03 -22.12 13.12
C LYS A 122 -20.57 -23.39 12.45
N PRO A 123 -21.53 -24.11 13.06
CA PRO A 123 -22.16 -25.25 12.42
C PRO A 123 -22.73 -24.87 11.03
N PRO A 124 -22.64 -25.75 10.01
CA PRO A 124 -23.00 -25.41 8.63
C PRO A 124 -24.45 -24.93 8.44
N LYS A 125 -25.35 -25.25 9.37
CA LYS A 125 -26.75 -24.79 9.35
C LYS A 125 -26.89 -23.30 9.67
N TYR A 126 -26.02 -22.74 10.51
CA TYR A 126 -26.06 -21.33 10.97
C TYR A 126 -25.03 -20.44 10.25
N GLU A 127 -24.09 -21.04 9.51
CA GLU A 127 -23.10 -20.29 8.72
C GLU A 127 -23.71 -19.78 7.39
N ARG A 128 -24.01 -18.48 7.35
CA ARG A 128 -24.46 -17.78 6.13
C ARG A 128 -23.29 -17.33 5.25
N PHE A 129 -22.25 -16.74 5.85
CA PHE A 129 -21.06 -16.25 5.16
C PHE A 129 -19.90 -17.23 5.34
N ILE A 130 -19.50 -17.87 4.24
CA ILE A 130 -18.43 -18.86 4.22
C ILE A 130 -17.13 -18.18 3.82
N ARG A 131 -16.12 -18.28 4.69
CA ARG A 131 -14.74 -17.82 4.42
C ARG A 131 -13.86 -19.04 4.15
N PRO A 132 -13.51 -19.37 2.90
CA PRO A 132 -12.75 -20.59 2.59
C PRO A 132 -11.32 -20.52 3.14
N MET A 133 -10.73 -21.65 3.54
CA MET A 133 -9.41 -21.66 4.22
C MET A 133 -8.28 -21.22 3.30
N GLY A 134 -8.33 -21.57 2.01
CA GLY A 134 -7.30 -21.16 1.05
C GLY A 134 -7.21 -19.65 0.81
N LEU A 135 -8.23 -18.89 1.23
CA LEU A 135 -8.25 -17.43 1.15
C LEU A 135 -8.00 -16.75 2.50
N ARG A 136 -7.62 -17.51 3.54
CA ARG A 136 -7.32 -16.96 4.87
C ARG A 136 -5.82 -16.69 5.00
N PHE A 137 -5.44 -15.43 4.95
CA PHE A 137 -4.04 -15.02 5.12
C PHE A 137 -3.81 -14.52 6.54
N LYS A 138 -2.66 -14.92 7.11
CA LYS A 138 -2.22 -14.48 8.45
C LYS A 138 -1.06 -13.49 8.41
N LYS A 139 -0.34 -13.41 7.29
CA LYS A 139 0.82 -12.54 7.10
C LYS A 139 0.61 -11.64 5.89
N ALA A 140 1.24 -10.48 5.90
CA ALA A 140 1.25 -9.52 4.81
C ALA A 140 2.69 -9.14 4.45
N HIS A 141 2.96 -8.90 3.15
CA HIS A 141 4.21 -8.25 2.76
C HIS A 141 4.03 -6.73 2.85
N VAL A 142 4.95 -6.12 3.56
CA VAL A 142 4.85 -4.74 3.99
C VAL A 142 6.10 -4.00 3.54
N THR A 143 5.93 -2.94 2.76
CA THR A 143 7.05 -2.14 2.25
C THR A 143 7.19 -0.84 3.04
N HIS A 144 8.35 -0.61 3.66
CA HIS A 144 8.65 0.67 4.29
C HIS A 144 9.20 1.66 3.25
N PRO A 145 8.52 2.79 2.98
CA PRO A 145 8.92 3.69 1.90
C PRO A 145 10.32 4.29 2.08
N GLU A 146 10.78 4.49 3.33
CA GLU A 146 12.09 5.10 3.57
C GLU A 146 13.24 4.10 3.57
N LEU A 147 12.98 2.86 4.01
CA LEU A 147 14.01 1.82 4.03
C LEU A 147 14.08 1.10 2.67
N LYS A 148 13.06 1.27 1.81
CA LYS A 148 12.88 0.59 0.53
C LYS A 148 13.01 -0.94 0.65
N ALA A 149 12.72 -1.47 1.84
CA ALA A 149 12.77 -2.88 2.18
C ALA A 149 11.37 -3.44 2.42
N THR A 150 11.22 -4.75 2.19
CA THR A 150 9.96 -5.48 2.32
C THR A 150 10.03 -6.49 3.46
N PHE A 151 9.02 -6.52 4.32
CA PHE A 151 8.95 -7.39 5.50
C PHE A 151 7.70 -8.27 5.44
N CYS A 152 7.78 -9.51 5.91
CA CYS A 152 6.65 -10.44 5.96
C CYS A 152 6.08 -10.50 7.38
N LEU A 153 5.22 -9.54 7.71
CA LEU A 153 4.76 -9.31 9.07
C LEU A 153 3.38 -9.95 9.33
N PRO A 154 3.09 -10.43 10.55
CA PRO A 154 1.79 -11.02 10.87
C PRO A 154 0.70 -9.95 11.05
N ILE A 155 -0.47 -10.24 10.49
CA ILE A 155 -1.67 -9.39 10.58
C ILE A 155 -2.33 -9.64 11.94
N LEU A 156 -2.68 -8.56 12.64
CA LEU A 156 -3.41 -8.59 13.90
C LEU A 156 -4.92 -8.42 13.69
N GLY A 157 -5.30 -7.55 12.76
CA GLY A 157 -6.70 -7.22 12.54
C GLY A 157 -6.96 -6.41 11.28
N VAL A 158 -8.22 -6.40 10.84
CA VAL A 158 -8.71 -5.51 9.79
C VAL A 158 -9.47 -4.38 10.44
N LYS A 159 -9.03 -3.14 10.21
CA LYS A 159 -9.67 -1.98 10.84
C LYS A 159 -10.79 -1.41 10.03
N LYS A 160 -10.55 -1.27 8.74
CA LYS A 160 -11.45 -0.54 7.87
C LYS A 160 -11.30 -0.99 6.43
N ASN A 161 -12.42 -1.43 5.87
CA ASN A 161 -12.58 -1.59 4.44
C ASN A 161 -13.27 -0.34 3.84
N PRO A 162 -12.74 0.27 2.76
CA PRO A 162 -13.34 1.46 2.15
C PRO A 162 -14.70 1.20 1.50
N SER A 163 -15.02 -0.04 1.11
CA SER A 163 -16.28 -0.35 0.40
C SER A 163 -17.46 -0.50 1.35
N SER A 164 -17.31 -1.25 2.44
CA SER A 164 -18.39 -1.42 3.43
C SER A 164 -17.88 -1.81 4.83
N PRO A 165 -18.60 -1.44 5.90
CA PRO A 165 -18.30 -1.92 7.24
C PRO A 165 -18.53 -3.43 7.39
N LEU A 166 -19.46 -4.02 6.64
CA LEU A 166 -19.71 -5.47 6.63
C LEU A 166 -18.45 -6.26 6.24
N TYR A 167 -17.72 -5.77 5.25
CA TYR A 167 -16.44 -6.37 4.84
C TYR A 167 -15.36 -6.24 5.89
N THR A 168 -15.41 -5.19 6.72
CA THR A 168 -14.51 -5.05 7.88
C THR A 168 -14.80 -6.14 8.91
N SER A 169 -16.07 -6.36 9.27
CA SER A 169 -16.47 -7.42 10.21
C SER A 169 -16.20 -8.83 9.69
N LEU A 170 -16.34 -9.05 8.39
CA LEU A 170 -15.98 -10.31 7.76
C LEU A 170 -14.45 -10.50 7.63
N GLY A 171 -13.67 -9.44 7.79
CA GLY A 171 -12.22 -9.45 7.60
C GLY A 171 -11.81 -9.51 6.12
N VAL A 172 -12.69 -9.10 5.19
CA VAL A 172 -12.38 -9.09 3.76
C VAL A 172 -11.36 -8.00 3.46
N ILE A 173 -10.29 -8.42 2.80
CA ILE A 173 -9.19 -7.57 2.44
C ILE A 173 -9.34 -7.21 0.96
N THR A 174 -9.28 -5.92 0.67
CA THR A 174 -9.38 -5.36 -0.68
C THR A 174 -8.36 -4.23 -0.82
N LYS A 175 -8.21 -3.68 -2.03
CA LYS A 175 -7.41 -2.48 -2.23
C LYS A 175 -7.91 -1.35 -1.31
N GLY A 176 -6.99 -0.64 -0.67
CA GLY A 176 -7.26 0.41 0.30
C GLY A 176 -7.83 -0.03 1.64
N THR A 177 -7.94 -1.34 1.91
CA THR A 177 -8.24 -1.81 3.26
C THR A 177 -7.09 -1.44 4.19
N VAL A 178 -7.44 -0.92 5.37
CA VAL A 178 -6.50 -0.60 6.44
C VAL A 178 -6.46 -1.77 7.42
N ILE A 179 -5.26 -2.32 7.61
CA ILE A 179 -4.98 -3.45 8.48
C ILE A 179 -4.02 -3.04 9.61
N GLU A 180 -4.16 -3.71 10.75
CA GLU A 180 -3.25 -3.63 11.88
C GLU A 180 -2.26 -4.79 11.76
N VAL A 181 -0.97 -4.50 11.85
CA VAL A 181 0.12 -5.46 11.65
C VAL A 181 1.14 -5.31 12.77
N ASN A 182 1.72 -6.43 13.16
CA ASN A 182 2.79 -6.45 14.14
C ASN A 182 4.10 -5.93 13.52
N VAL A 183 4.70 -4.90 14.11
CA VAL A 183 5.95 -4.26 13.65
C VAL A 183 7.10 -4.45 14.63
N SER A 184 7.01 -5.39 15.57
CA SER A 184 8.09 -5.67 16.52
C SER A 184 9.43 -5.98 15.84
N GLU A 185 9.41 -6.63 14.66
CA GLU A 185 10.62 -6.92 13.87
C GLU A 185 11.31 -5.67 13.31
N LEU A 186 10.60 -4.54 13.19
CA LEU A 186 11.17 -3.27 12.70
C LEU A 186 11.92 -2.49 13.79
N GLY A 187 11.76 -2.86 15.07
CA GLY A 187 12.45 -2.19 16.17
C GLY A 187 12.13 -0.70 16.30
N LEU A 188 10.93 -0.26 15.88
CA LEU A 188 10.55 1.15 15.95
C LEU A 188 10.32 1.57 17.40
N VAL A 189 10.99 2.64 17.83
CA VAL A 189 10.87 3.19 19.18
C VAL A 189 10.36 4.63 19.11
N THR A 190 9.46 4.97 20.02
CA THR A 190 9.00 6.36 20.18
C THR A 190 10.07 7.22 20.88
N GLN A 191 9.99 8.54 20.76
CA GLN A 191 10.89 9.46 21.48
C GLN A 191 10.89 9.24 23.01
N GLY A 192 9.82 8.65 23.57
CA GLY A 192 9.72 8.27 24.98
C GLY A 192 10.21 6.86 25.31
N GLY A 193 11.01 6.22 24.45
CA GLY A 193 11.62 4.91 24.70
C GLY A 193 10.65 3.72 24.61
N LYS A 194 9.35 3.93 24.38
CA LYS A 194 8.38 2.84 24.22
C LYS A 194 8.52 2.21 22.83
N VAL A 195 8.64 0.89 22.81
CA VAL A 195 8.67 0.08 21.59
C VAL A 195 7.30 0.04 20.94
N ILE A 196 7.27 0.26 19.62
CA ILE A 196 6.05 0.16 18.81
C ILE A 196 5.98 -1.26 18.27
N TRP A 197 4.96 -1.99 18.72
CA TRP A 197 4.63 -3.32 18.26
C TRP A 197 3.48 -3.38 17.24
N VAL A 198 2.68 -2.32 17.09
CA VAL A 198 1.53 -2.31 16.16
C VAL A 198 1.58 -1.08 15.28
N SER A 199 1.40 -1.27 13.97
CA SER A 199 1.24 -0.19 13.00
C SER A 199 0.09 -0.45 12.04
N TRP A 200 -0.37 0.64 11.43
CA TRP A 200 -1.46 0.64 10.46
C TRP A 200 -0.88 0.63 9.06
N ILE A 201 -1.35 -0.28 8.23
CA ILE A 201 -0.92 -0.42 6.85
C ILE A 201 -2.13 -0.36 5.96
N MET A 202 -1.98 0.38 4.86
CA MET A 202 -2.97 0.37 3.81
C MET A 202 -2.48 -0.50 2.67
N ILE A 203 -3.39 -1.31 2.16
CA ILE A 203 -3.13 -2.26 1.10
C ILE A 203 -3.19 -1.57 -0.26
N HIS A 204 -2.12 -1.73 -1.04
CA HIS A 204 -2.01 -1.08 -2.35
C HIS A 204 -2.41 -2.00 -3.51
N LEU A 205 -2.00 -3.27 -3.47
CA LEU A 205 -2.27 -4.25 -4.53
C LEU A 205 -3.46 -5.17 -4.19
N ILE A 206 -4.19 -5.60 -5.23
CA ILE A 206 -5.29 -6.56 -5.15
C ILE A 206 -4.70 -7.99 -5.15
N PRO A 207 -5.19 -8.91 -4.30
CA PRO A 207 -4.62 -10.25 -4.16
C PRO A 207 -5.16 -11.25 -5.18
N ASP A 208 -6.31 -10.96 -5.79
CA ASP A 208 -6.96 -11.95 -6.64
C ASP A 208 -6.18 -12.15 -7.94
N SER A 209 -5.37 -11.15 -8.32
CA SER A 209 -4.47 -11.19 -9.48
C SER A 209 -3.06 -11.70 -9.13
N HIS A 210 -2.65 -11.63 -7.87
CA HIS A 210 -1.32 -12.01 -7.41
C HIS A 210 -1.43 -12.65 -6.03
N PHE A 211 -1.01 -13.91 -5.86
CA PHE A 211 -1.06 -14.66 -4.59
C PHE A 211 -0.29 -14.00 -3.41
N THR A 212 0.34 -12.85 -3.63
CA THR A 212 1.06 -12.07 -2.62
C THR A 212 0.48 -10.66 -2.51
N TRP A 213 0.40 -10.19 -1.27
CA TRP A 213 -0.08 -8.85 -0.95
C TRP A 213 1.07 -7.90 -0.66
N CYS A 214 1.22 -6.84 -1.43
CA CYS A 214 2.07 -5.71 -1.08
C CYS A 214 1.24 -4.58 -0.45
N GLY A 215 1.42 -4.38 0.85
CA GLY A 215 0.94 -3.21 1.60
C GLY A 215 2.05 -2.19 1.79
N ILE A 216 1.70 -0.90 1.75
CA ILE A 216 2.64 0.19 2.02
C ILE A 216 2.42 0.63 3.48
N ILE A 217 3.52 0.73 4.24
CA ILE A 217 3.46 1.29 5.60
C ILE A 217 2.95 2.73 5.50
N CYS A 218 1.77 2.97 6.06
CA CYS A 218 1.35 4.32 6.37
C CYS A 218 2.11 4.73 7.62
N LYS A 219 3.02 5.70 7.50
CA LYS A 219 3.77 6.20 8.65
C LYS A 219 2.80 6.70 9.72
N VAL A 220 2.80 6.03 10.86
CA VAL A 220 1.97 6.38 12.00
C VAL A 220 2.85 7.08 13.01
N ASN A 221 2.70 8.40 13.11
CA ASN A 221 2.85 9.08 14.38
C ASN A 221 1.56 9.88 14.59
N ARG A 222 0.69 9.45 15.52
CA ARG A 222 -0.58 10.10 15.93
C ARG A 222 -1.72 10.25 14.90
N LEU A 223 -1.48 10.02 13.60
CA LEU A 223 -2.41 10.28 12.49
C LEU A 223 -3.76 9.54 12.50
N MET A 224 -3.76 8.21 12.66
CA MET A 224 -4.92 7.39 12.26
C MET A 224 -6.08 7.40 13.26
N ASN A 225 -5.82 7.69 14.55
CA ASN A 225 -6.92 7.90 15.51
C ASN A 225 -7.78 9.11 15.10
N TYR A 226 -7.17 10.19 14.60
CA TYR A 226 -7.91 11.35 14.07
C TYR A 226 -8.60 11.06 12.73
N ILE A 227 -7.97 10.30 11.83
CA ILE A 227 -8.58 9.93 10.52
C ILE A 227 -9.79 9.00 10.70
N LEU A 228 -9.72 8.01 11.60
CA LEU A 228 -10.85 7.12 11.90
C LEU A 228 -12.04 7.87 12.52
N ILE A 229 -11.77 8.87 13.38
CA ILE A 229 -12.81 9.75 13.95
C ILE A 229 -13.45 10.61 12.84
N LYS A 230 -12.66 11.18 11.92
CA LYS A 230 -13.16 12.05 10.85
C LYS A 230 -13.94 11.29 9.77
N ILE A 231 -13.64 10.02 9.51
CA ILE A 231 -14.41 9.21 8.56
C ILE A 231 -15.64 8.55 9.22
N LYS A 232 -15.67 8.38 10.55
CA LYS A 232 -16.90 8.03 11.28
C LYS A 232 -17.93 9.17 11.32
N SER A 233 -17.51 10.43 11.17
CA SER A 233 -18.39 11.59 11.38
C SER A 233 -19.13 12.10 10.14
N GLY A 234 -18.99 11.48 8.96
CA GLY A 234 -19.82 11.75 7.77
C GLY A 234 -19.85 13.20 7.26
N LYS A 235 -19.05 14.13 7.79
CA LYS A 235 -19.07 15.54 7.38
C LYS A 235 -18.17 15.77 6.17
N THR A 236 -18.71 15.55 4.99
CA THR A 236 -18.32 16.30 3.78
C THR A 236 -18.80 17.74 3.96
N ARG A 237 -17.93 18.63 4.46
CA ARG A 237 -18.17 20.07 4.26
C ARG A 237 -17.80 20.38 2.82
N ASN A 238 -18.81 20.64 1.99
CA ASN A 238 -18.65 21.25 0.67
C ASN A 238 -17.94 22.60 0.84
N PRO A 239 -16.82 22.88 0.16
CA PRO A 239 -16.28 24.23 0.07
C PRO A 239 -16.91 24.92 -1.15
N SER A 240 -18.18 25.31 -1.04
CA SER A 240 -18.85 26.24 -1.96
C SER A 240 -20.20 26.65 -1.39
N ALA A 241 -20.18 27.66 -0.53
CA ALA A 241 -21.25 28.62 -0.27
C ALA A 241 -20.64 29.70 0.64
N ASP A 242 -20.67 30.92 0.14
CA ASP A 242 -20.23 32.21 0.70
C ASP A 242 -18.71 32.49 0.80
#